data_AF-A0A9P9CP60-F1
#
_entry.id   AF-A0A9P9CP60-F1
#
_cell.length_a   1.000
_cell.length_b   1.000
_cell.length_c   1.000
_cell.angle_alpha   90.00
_cell.angle_beta   90.00
_cell.angle_gamma   90.00
#
_symmetry.space_group_name_H-M   'P 1'
#
loop_
_entity.id
_entity.type
_entity.pdbx_description
1 polymer ?
#
loop_
_entity_poly.entity_id
_entity_poly.type
_entity_poly.pdbx_seq_one_letter_code
_entity_poly.pdbx_strand_id
1 'polypeptide(L)'
;MQRCSQMTPSQYHAVSDTAMDRLLDSLETMVDSSNNPQYEVEYHSGVLTLNLGDKGTYVVNKQPPNQQIWLSSPLSGPKRYDYDVSHKVWFYSRDHQQLQELLEEELGTLLDTSVSIDLED
;
A
#
# COMPACT_ATOMS: atom_id res chain seq x y z
N MET A 1 24.71 2.10 0.93
CA MET A 1 23.42 2.73 0.58
C MET A 1 23.35 2.78 -0.93
N GLN A 2 22.84 1.70 -1.52
CA GLN A 2 22.90 1.47 -2.96
C GLN A 2 21.72 2.18 -3.62
N ARG A 3 22.03 2.95 -4.67
CA ARG A 3 21.07 3.70 -5.50
C ARG A 3 19.88 2.82 -5.87
N CYS A 4 18.66 3.38 -5.78
CA CYS A 4 17.45 2.82 -6.39
C CYS A 4 17.80 2.35 -7.80
N SER A 5 17.80 1.04 -8.02
CA SER A 5 18.03 0.43 -9.32
C SER A 5 16.98 1.01 -10.27
N GLN A 6 17.39 1.71 -11.33
CA GLN A 6 16.46 2.15 -12.36
C GLN A 6 15.81 0.92 -12.96
N MET A 7 14.55 0.68 -12.62
CA MET A 7 13.76 -0.38 -13.24
C MET A 7 13.41 0.05 -14.65
N THR A 8 13.22 -0.90 -15.57
CA THR A 8 12.53 -0.58 -16.81
C THR A 8 11.07 -0.22 -16.50
N PRO A 9 10.39 0.55 -17.36
CA PRO A 9 8.96 0.81 -17.18
C PRO A 9 8.16 -0.49 -17.03
N SER A 10 8.46 -1.51 -17.83
CA SER A 10 7.82 -2.83 -17.75
C SER A 10 8.05 -3.54 -16.42
N GLN A 11 9.26 -3.47 -15.86
CA GLN A 11 9.57 -4.04 -14.55
C GLN A 11 8.78 -3.34 -13.45
N TYR A 12 8.77 -2.00 -13.46
CA TYR A 12 7.97 -1.23 -12.51
C TYR A 12 6.50 -1.61 -12.60
N HIS A 13 5.94 -1.66 -13.82
CA HIS A 13 4.54 -2.03 -14.01
C HIS A 13 4.25 -3.41 -13.40
N ALA A 14 5.04 -4.43 -13.74
CA ALA A 14 4.87 -5.77 -13.19
C ALA A 14 4.86 -5.78 -11.65
N VAL A 15 5.91 -5.24 -11.00
CA VAL A 15 6.01 -5.30 -9.52
C VAL A 15 4.97 -4.43 -8.82
N SER A 16 4.58 -3.31 -9.42
CA SER A 16 3.56 -2.43 -8.83
C SER A 16 2.14 -2.91 -9.11
N ASP A 17 1.88 -3.57 -10.24
CA ASP A 17 0.58 -4.21 -10.49
C ASP A 17 0.37 -5.35 -9.49
N THR A 18 1.33 -6.27 -9.36
CA THR A 18 1.28 -7.36 -8.37
C THR A 18 1.05 -6.84 -6.95
N ALA A 19 1.77 -5.80 -6.53
CA ALA A 19 1.60 -5.23 -5.19
C ALA A 19 0.21 -4.61 -4.99
N MET A 20 -0.34 -3.92 -6.00
CA MET A 20 -1.68 -3.32 -5.89
C MET A 20 -2.79 -4.37 -5.90
N ASP A 21 -2.64 -5.42 -6.70
CA ASP A 21 -3.62 -6.52 -6.77
C ASP A 21 -3.67 -7.28 -5.44
N ARG A 22 -2.52 -7.65 -4.86
CA ARG A 22 -2.49 -8.32 -3.55
C ARG A 22 -2.94 -7.42 -2.40
N LEU A 23 -2.61 -6.13 -2.46
CA LEU A 23 -3.13 -5.15 -1.51
C LEU A 23 -4.65 -5.07 -1.58
N LEU A 24 -5.22 -5.01 -2.78
CA LEU A 24 -6.66 -5.01 -2.99
C LEU A 24 -7.30 -6.25 -2.36
N ASP A 25 -6.81 -7.45 -2.71
CA ASP A 25 -7.34 -8.71 -2.18
C ASP A 25 -7.30 -8.76 -0.64
N SER A 26 -6.20 -8.30 -0.05
CA SER A 26 -6.02 -8.25 1.42
C SER A 26 -7.01 -7.28 2.07
N LEU A 27 -7.23 -6.12 1.46
CA LEU A 27 -8.14 -5.09 1.97
C LEU A 27 -9.61 -5.45 1.75
N GLU A 28 -9.97 -6.07 0.62
CA GLU A 28 -11.32 -6.59 0.38
C GLU A 28 -11.70 -7.63 1.43
N THR A 29 -10.80 -8.59 1.69
CA THR A 29 -10.99 -9.60 2.74
C THR A 29 -11.20 -8.96 4.12
N MET A 30 -10.44 -7.92 4.44
CA MET A 30 -10.55 -7.19 5.69
C MET A 30 -11.87 -6.40 5.79
N VAL A 31 -12.27 -5.71 4.73
CA VAL A 31 -13.53 -4.97 4.64
C VAL A 31 -14.72 -5.91 4.80
N ASP A 32 -14.74 -7.03 4.07
CA ASP A 32 -15.79 -8.05 4.15
C ASP A 32 -15.90 -8.64 5.56
N SER A 33 -14.76 -8.92 6.21
CA SER A 33 -14.73 -9.45 7.56
C SER A 33 -15.26 -8.46 8.61
N SER A 34 -15.12 -7.16 8.36
CA SER A 34 -15.57 -6.11 9.30
C SER A 34 -17.10 -6.02 9.42
N ASN A 35 -17.85 -6.50 8.42
CA ASN A 35 -19.31 -6.33 8.29
C ASN A 35 -19.79 -4.87 8.48
N ASN A 36 -18.92 -3.88 8.23
CA ASN A 36 -19.26 -2.47 8.36
C ASN A 36 -19.64 -1.90 6.98
N PRO A 37 -20.90 -1.47 6.77
CA PRO A 37 -21.36 -0.97 5.47
C PRO A 37 -20.75 0.37 5.07
N GLN A 38 -20.03 1.06 5.97
CA GLN A 38 -19.29 2.27 5.63
C GLN A 38 -17.89 1.99 5.07
N TYR A 39 -17.41 0.75 5.21
CA TYR A 39 -16.07 0.40 4.77
C TYR A 39 -16.12 -0.07 3.32
N GLU A 40 -15.23 0.49 2.52
CA GLU A 40 -15.19 0.24 1.07
C GLU A 40 -13.76 0.33 0.59
N VAL A 41 -13.39 -0.56 -0.33
CA VAL A 41 -12.13 -0.50 -1.05
C VAL A 41 -12.41 -0.49 -2.55
N GLU A 42 -11.77 0.44 -3.25
CA GLU A 42 -11.90 0.59 -4.70
C GLU A 42 -10.51 0.69 -5.33
N TYR A 43 -10.31 0.01 -6.46
CA TYR A 43 -9.10 0.16 -7.25
C TYR A 43 -9.43 0.57 -8.69
N HIS A 44 -8.92 1.73 -9.11
CA HIS A 44 -9.13 2.25 -10.45
C HIS A 44 -7.92 3.03 -10.97
N SER A 45 -7.49 2.73 -12.20
CA SER A 45 -6.43 3.45 -12.91
C SER A 45 -5.13 3.65 -12.11
N GLY A 46 -4.72 2.63 -11.34
CA GLY A 46 -3.51 2.69 -10.53
C GLY A 46 -3.67 3.41 -9.19
N VAL A 47 -4.89 3.77 -8.80
CA VAL A 47 -5.24 4.36 -7.51
C VAL A 47 -6.15 3.41 -6.75
N LEU A 48 -5.69 2.95 -5.60
CA LEU A 48 -6.49 2.22 -4.61
C LEU A 48 -6.94 3.19 -3.52
N THR A 49 -8.22 3.20 -3.22
CA THR A 49 -8.82 4.01 -2.16
C THR A 49 -9.50 3.08 -1.16
N LEU A 50 -9.09 3.16 0.10
CA LEU A 50 -9.74 2.46 1.21
C LEU A 50 -10.44 3.51 2.09
N ASN A 51 -11.76 3.47 2.12
CA ASN A 51 -12.61 4.31 2.93
C ASN A 51 -13.01 3.56 4.21
N LEU A 52 -12.73 4.14 5.38
CA LEU A 52 -13.08 3.58 6.68
C LEU A 52 -14.10 4.46 7.43
N GLY A 53 -14.93 5.21 6.69
CA GLY A 53 -15.94 6.11 7.24
C GLY A 53 -15.32 7.19 8.12
N ASP A 54 -15.79 7.31 9.36
CA ASP A 54 -15.30 8.30 10.33
C ASP A 54 -13.83 8.10 10.74
N LYS A 55 -13.22 6.95 10.43
CA LYS A 55 -11.79 6.68 10.69
C LYS A 55 -10.86 7.25 9.61
N GLY A 56 -11.42 7.79 8.52
CA GLY A 56 -10.67 8.42 7.45
C GLY A 56 -10.49 7.54 6.21
N THR A 57 -9.69 8.05 5.27
CA THR A 57 -9.50 7.45 3.94
C THR A 57 -8.02 7.31 3.63
N TYR A 58 -7.65 6.11 3.22
CA TYR A 58 -6.33 5.78 2.71
C TYR A 58 -6.34 5.84 1.19
N VAL A 59 -5.30 6.41 0.60
CA VAL A 59 -5.11 6.41 -0.87
C VAL A 59 -3.72 5.88 -1.19
N VAL A 60 -3.65 4.80 -1.96
CA VAL A 60 -2.42 4.20 -2.47
C VAL A 60 -2.38 4.39 -3.98
N ASN A 61 -1.36 5.06 -4.49
CA ASN A 61 -1.30 5.48 -5.89
C ASN A 61 0.02 5.07 -6.54
N LYS A 62 -0.07 4.42 -7.70
CA LYS A 62 1.07 4.14 -8.57
C LYS A 62 1.59 5.43 -9.19
N GLN A 63 2.90 5.62 -9.14
CA GLN A 63 3.59 6.76 -9.75
C GLN A 63 4.66 6.27 -10.75
N PRO A 64 4.25 5.83 -11.95
CA PRO A 64 5.17 5.30 -12.96
C PRO A 64 6.33 6.23 -13.35
N PRO A 65 6.13 7.56 -13.52
CA PRO A 65 7.24 8.45 -13.84
C PRO A 65 8.34 8.46 -12.78
N ASN A 66 7.97 8.23 -11.52
CA ASN A 66 8.89 8.23 -10.38
C ASN A 66 9.34 6.81 -9.99
N GLN A 67 8.72 5.76 -10.56
CA GLN A 67 8.90 4.37 -10.17
C GLN A 67 8.58 4.11 -8.68
N GLN A 68 7.54 4.79 -8.18
CA GLN A 68 7.15 4.76 -6.76
C GLN A 68 5.71 4.30 -6.56
N ILE A 69 5.39 3.94 -5.32
CA ILE A 69 4.02 3.90 -4.80
C ILE A 69 3.89 5.02 -3.77
N TRP A 70 2.83 5.82 -3.86
CA TRP A 70 2.55 6.89 -2.91
C TRP A 70 1.40 6.49 -2.02
N LEU A 71 1.55 6.71 -0.73
CA LEU A 71 0.52 6.51 0.28
C LEU A 71 0.08 7.88 0.79
N SER A 72 -1.22 8.09 0.92
CA SER A 72 -1.83 9.11 1.76
C SER A 72 -2.55 8.40 2.90
N SER A 73 -2.00 8.47 4.10
CA SER A 73 -2.61 7.95 5.32
C SER A 73 -3.33 9.08 6.08
N PRO A 74 -4.53 8.82 6.64
CA PRO A 74 -5.19 9.76 7.57
C PRO A 74 -4.44 9.88 8.92
N LEU A 75 -3.54 8.95 9.24
CA LEU A 75 -2.76 8.94 10.48
C LEU A 75 -1.35 9.53 10.30
N SER A 76 -0.57 9.01 9.36
CA SER A 76 0.83 9.40 9.17
C SER A 76 1.06 10.38 8.01
N GLY A 77 0.00 10.74 7.28
CA GLY A 77 0.08 11.64 6.14
C GLY A 77 0.74 11.00 4.92
N PRO A 78 1.34 11.81 4.02
CA PRO A 78 1.87 11.31 2.76
C PRO A 78 3.24 10.64 2.91
N LYS A 79 3.39 9.44 2.33
CA LYS A 79 4.66 8.71 2.21
C LYS A 79 4.90 8.25 0.78
N ARG A 80 6.17 8.10 0.39
CA ARG A 80 6.58 7.71 -0.97
C ARG A 80 7.52 6.51 -0.89
N TYR A 81 7.09 5.40 -1.43
CA TYR A 81 7.78 4.13 -1.35
C TYR A 81 8.56 3.86 -2.63
N ASP A 82 9.84 3.57 -2.44
CA ASP A 82 10.73 3.06 -3.47
C ASP A 82 10.72 1.53 -3.41
N TYR A 83 10.99 0.87 -4.54
CA TYR A 83 11.06 -0.60 -4.58
C TYR A 83 12.51 -1.07 -4.44
N ASP A 84 12.78 -1.96 -3.47
CA ASP A 84 14.04 -2.66 -3.35
C ASP A 84 13.99 -3.97 -4.14
N VAL A 85 14.67 -4.02 -5.28
CA VAL A 85 14.72 -5.21 -6.15
C VAL A 85 15.41 -6.41 -5.46
N SER A 86 16.34 -6.17 -4.54
CA SER A 86 17.08 -7.24 -3.85
C SER A 86 16.24 -7.92 -2.79
N HIS A 87 15.43 -7.15 -2.07
CA HIS A 87 14.57 -7.67 -1.00
C HIS A 87 13.11 -7.87 -1.45
N LYS A 88 12.75 -7.39 -2.64
CA LYS A 88 11.39 -7.38 -3.22
C LYS A 88 10.35 -6.62 -2.40
N VAL A 89 10.77 -5.57 -1.68
CA VAL A 89 9.88 -4.81 -0.77
C VAL A 89 9.71 -3.36 -1.22
N TRP A 90 8.55 -2.78 -0.89
CA TRP A 90 8.28 -1.35 -1.00
C TRP A 90 8.66 -0.67 0.31
N PHE A 91 9.69 0.18 0.30
CA PHE A 91 10.24 0.81 1.51
C PHE A 91 10.22 2.33 1.44
N TYR A 92 10.05 2.98 2.58
CA TYR A 92 10.15 4.44 2.67
C TYR A 92 11.59 4.85 2.96
N SER A 93 12.18 5.66 2.08
CA SER A 93 13.60 6.04 2.16
C SER A 93 13.98 6.89 3.38
N ARG A 94 13.02 7.44 4.13
CA ARG A 94 13.31 8.28 5.31
C ARG A 94 13.49 7.50 6.59
N ASP A 95 12.63 6.52 6.85
CA ASP A 95 12.59 5.75 8.10
C ASP A 95 12.81 4.25 7.88
N HIS A 96 12.99 3.83 6.62
CA HIS A 96 13.15 2.44 6.18
C HIS A 96 11.96 1.53 6.50
N GLN A 97 10.82 2.10 6.88
CA GLN A 97 9.61 1.34 7.15
C GLN A 97 9.01 0.81 5.83
N GLN A 98 8.53 -0.43 5.86
CA GLN A 98 7.90 -1.03 4.69
C GLN A 98 6.44 -0.57 4.56
N LEU A 99 5.92 -0.57 3.32
CA LEU A 99 4.52 -0.23 3.06
C LEU A 99 3.57 -1.20 3.79
N GLN A 100 3.87 -2.50 3.72
CA GLN A 100 3.12 -3.55 4.38
C GLN A 100 3.06 -3.33 5.89
N GLU A 101 4.23 -3.23 6.53
CA GLU A 101 4.36 -3.04 7.98
C GLU A 101 3.58 -1.82 8.47
N LEU A 102 3.67 -0.68 7.77
CA LEU A 102 2.94 0.52 8.15
C LEU A 102 1.43 0.31 8.08
N LEU A 103 0.94 -0.29 6.98
CA LEU A 103 -0.50 -0.49 6.80
C LEU A 103 -1.05 -1.48 7.83
N GLU A 104 -0.32 -2.56 8.15
CA GLU A 104 -0.70 -3.51 9.20
C GLU A 104 -0.77 -2.84 10.58
N GLU A 105 0.23 -2.02 10.93
CA GLU A 105 0.27 -1.28 12.19
C GLU A 105 -0.88 -0.28 12.31
N GLU A 106 -1.06 0.55 11.29
CA GLU A 106 -2.08 1.60 11.29
C GLU A 106 -3.50 1.04 11.25
N LEU A 107 -3.77 0.09 10.35
CA LEU A 107 -5.10 -0.52 10.24
C LEU A 107 -5.41 -1.38 11.45
N GLY A 108 -4.42 -2.10 11.99
CA GLY A 108 -4.61 -2.86 13.22
C GLY A 108 -4.97 -1.97 14.40
N THR A 109 -4.31 -0.80 14.52
CA THR A 109 -4.61 0.20 15.54
C THR A 109 -5.99 0.83 15.35
N LEU A 110 -6.37 1.16 14.11
CA LEU A 110 -7.67 1.79 13.80
C LEU A 110 -8.85 0.84 13.98
N LEU A 111 -8.65 -0.44 13.70
CA LEU A 111 -9.72 -1.44 13.69
C LEU A 111 -9.74 -2.30 14.95
N ASP A 112 -8.75 -2.15 15.84
CA ASP A 112 -8.56 -2.97 17.05
C ASP A 112 -8.57 -4.47 16.72
N THR A 113 -7.89 -4.84 15.63
CA THR A 113 -7.82 -6.21 15.11
C THR A 113 -6.44 -6.50 14.53
N SER A 114 -6.09 -7.77 14.40
CA SER A 114 -4.90 -8.17 13.65
C SER A 114 -5.19 -8.09 12.15
N VAL A 115 -4.50 -7.19 11.45
CA VAL A 115 -4.55 -7.07 9.99
C VAL A 115 -3.28 -7.70 9.42
N SER A 116 -3.44 -8.54 8.40
CA SER A 116 -2.33 -9.14 7.65
C SER A 116 -2.45 -8.68 6.21
N ILE A 117 -1.37 -8.11 5.67
CA ILE A 117 -1.30 -7.67 4.28
C ILE A 117 -0.18 -8.44 3.62
N ASP A 118 -0.45 -9.05 2.48
CA ASP A 118 0.58 -9.70 1.69
C ASP A 118 0.94 -8.82 0.48
N LEU A 119 2.19 -8.35 0.42
CA LEU A 119 2.72 -7.62 -0.74
C LEU A 119 3.91 -8.35 -1.40
N GLU A 120 4.35 -9.47 -0.83
CA GLU A 120 5.55 -10.18 -1.29
C GLU A 120 5.17 -11.23 -2.33
N ASP A 121 6.07 -11.55 -3.28
CA ASP A 121 5.78 -12.52 -4.34
C ASP A 121 6.02 -13.99 -3.95
#